data_AF-A0AAD6VBV5-F1
#
_entry.id   AF-A0AAD6VBV5-F1
#
_cell.length_a   1.000
_cell.length_b   1.000
_cell.length_c   1.000
_cell.angle_alpha   90.00
_cell.angle_beta   90.00
_cell.angle_gamma   90.00
#
_symmetry.space_group_name_H-M   'P 1'
#
loop_
_entity.id
_entity.type
_entity.pdbx_description
1 polymer ?
#
loop_
_entity_poly.entity_id
_entity_poly.type
_entity_poly.pdbx_seq_one_letter_code
_entity_poly.pdbx_strand_id
1 'polypeptide(L)'
;EEPFQASDWIGRGKQYKDVPASVSAAFLRELTPPDNIRALYPAPTLSVMDILEIHLPEVSPALTSTKANAWFYTSRPGNVSSDKIWELLTSHSLPPKGVLARVRDAASQQWLDGAQSIQDPRRRADLCLPLWAISVLEDLTKMANIRGQWKTAKWALNQSLGQAAELSRVFPSVQAVLRDVGWNADTQHGSWIFPTYMFAPLLKTVMLTDDVTQCAVNYLQEQLAQNPVASFAHHLAPSRAYNILEKIANKKRLLSDGKLPGILRAAENAVNQNPNVQVWVPIFRPPADSGHQQILRVDFGTSTIDYGDSLPDWSPPTVVLRGVQMWLKVRFPKRTFSYSGRTIVCGVQRDGVSCIPASLNAFASVALGDELWTPETRELIRVKLFRQLV
;
A
#
# COMPACT_ATOMS: atom_id res chain seq x y z
N GLU A 1 29.98 22.42 -3.75
CA GLU A 1 28.99 23.33 -3.14
C GLU A 1 29.62 23.99 -1.92
N GLU A 2 29.29 25.25 -1.66
CA GLU A 2 29.80 25.97 -0.50
C GLU A 2 29.16 25.43 0.80
N PRO A 3 29.92 25.33 1.91
CA PRO A 3 29.40 24.89 3.19
C PRO A 3 28.33 25.85 3.72
N PHE A 4 27.31 25.32 4.39
CA PHE A 4 26.27 26.12 5.01
C PHE A 4 26.83 27.05 6.10
N GLN A 5 26.60 28.36 5.97
CA GLN A 5 26.95 29.37 6.99
C GLN A 5 25.69 29.92 7.65
N ALA A 6 25.44 29.54 8.91
CA ALA A 6 24.22 29.92 9.62
C ALA A 6 24.00 31.44 9.71
N SER A 7 25.09 32.22 9.86
CA SER A 7 25.05 33.69 9.95
C SER A 7 24.43 34.37 8.76
N ASP A 8 24.44 33.73 7.60
CA ASP A 8 23.98 34.31 6.34
C ASP A 8 22.51 33.97 6.06
N TRP A 9 21.95 32.99 6.77
CA TRP A 9 20.65 32.41 6.47
C TRP A 9 19.65 32.54 7.62
N ILE A 10 20.08 32.21 8.84
CA ILE A 10 19.19 32.13 10.01
C ILE A 10 18.96 33.53 10.59
N GLY A 11 17.69 33.89 10.78
CA GLY A 11 17.27 35.20 11.32
C GLY A 11 17.46 36.37 10.34
N ARG A 12 17.65 36.11 9.05
CA ARG A 12 17.93 37.13 8.03
C ARG A 12 16.73 37.53 7.18
N GLY A 13 15.52 37.10 7.54
CA GLY A 13 14.30 37.36 6.78
C GLY A 13 14.25 36.68 5.41
N LYS A 14 15.08 35.63 5.20
CA LYS A 14 15.10 34.85 3.96
C LYS A 14 13.90 33.91 3.89
N GLN A 15 13.50 33.57 2.67
CA GLN A 15 12.43 32.61 2.42
C GLN A 15 13.00 31.23 2.10
N TYR A 16 12.39 30.17 2.63
CA TYR A 16 12.70 28.79 2.30
C TYR A 16 12.03 28.41 0.97
N LYS A 17 12.47 29.06 -0.11
CA LYS A 17 12.01 28.78 -1.47
C LYS A 17 13.22 28.74 -2.39
N ASP A 18 13.39 27.63 -3.09
CA ASP A 18 14.51 27.41 -4.03
C ASP A 18 15.89 27.63 -3.38
N VAL A 19 16.03 27.24 -2.11
CA VAL A 19 17.28 27.42 -1.34
C VAL A 19 18.39 26.48 -1.85
N PRO A 20 19.68 26.87 -1.71
CA PRO A 20 20.80 26.00 -2.06
C PRO A 20 20.75 24.63 -1.35
N ALA A 21 21.32 23.61 -1.98
CA ALA A 21 21.35 22.25 -1.43
C ALA A 21 22.04 22.17 -0.06
N SER A 22 23.07 22.98 0.20
CA SER A 22 23.74 23.05 1.51
C SER A 22 22.83 23.54 2.64
N VAL A 23 21.92 24.49 2.36
CA VAL A 23 20.90 24.98 3.31
C VAL A 23 19.88 23.87 3.58
N SER A 24 19.41 23.19 2.53
CA SER A 24 18.47 22.08 2.68
C SER A 24 19.06 20.92 3.48
N ALA A 25 20.31 20.54 3.20
CA ALA A 25 21.01 19.49 3.94
C ALA A 25 21.21 19.88 5.42
N ALA A 26 21.49 21.15 5.71
CA ALA A 26 21.61 21.64 7.09
C ALA A 26 20.28 21.52 7.85
N PHE A 27 19.18 21.95 7.25
CA PHE A 27 17.86 21.81 7.86
C PHE A 27 17.47 20.34 8.10
N LEU A 28 17.74 19.45 7.13
CA LEU A 28 17.45 18.02 7.29
C LEU A 28 18.24 17.39 8.46
N ARG A 29 19.47 17.85 8.72
CA ARG A 29 20.23 17.41 9.90
C ARG A 29 19.57 17.83 11.21
N GLU A 30 19.04 19.05 11.30
CA GLU A 30 18.33 19.53 12.51
C GLU A 30 17.08 18.70 12.83
N LEU A 31 16.48 18.09 11.82
CA LEU A 31 15.30 17.23 11.94
C LEU A 31 15.64 15.76 12.13
N THR A 32 16.89 15.35 11.94
CA THR A 32 17.29 13.95 12.04
C THR A 32 17.45 13.56 13.50
N PRO A 33 16.66 12.59 14.03
CA PRO A 33 16.83 12.14 15.40
C PRO A 33 18.21 11.51 15.61
N PRO A 34 18.87 11.74 16.76
CA PRO A 34 20.10 11.06 17.11
C PRO A 34 19.99 9.53 17.08
N ASP A 35 21.10 8.83 16.78
CA ASP A 35 21.11 7.36 16.65
C ASP A 35 20.65 6.64 17.92
N ASN A 36 21.03 7.14 19.09
CA ASN A 36 20.58 6.60 20.37
C ASN A 36 19.08 6.75 20.56
N ILE A 37 18.43 7.76 19.98
CA ILE A 37 16.96 7.88 19.99
C ILE A 37 16.33 6.89 19.00
N ARG A 38 16.88 6.78 17.80
CA ARG A 38 16.38 5.82 16.78
C ARG A 38 16.48 4.37 17.24
N ALA A 39 17.51 4.05 18.03
CA ALA A 39 17.70 2.73 18.63
C ALA A 39 16.61 2.37 19.66
N LEU A 40 15.86 3.33 20.18
CA LEU A 40 14.74 3.10 21.11
C LEU A 40 13.44 2.71 20.38
N TYR A 41 13.41 2.79 19.05
CA TYR A 41 12.23 2.43 18.28
C TYR A 41 12.08 0.90 18.27
N PRO A 42 10.84 0.36 18.35
CA PRO A 42 10.62 -1.05 18.11
C PRO A 42 11.12 -1.46 16.73
N ALA A 43 12.00 -2.47 16.67
CA ALA A 43 12.55 -2.97 15.40
C ALA A 43 11.41 -3.40 14.47
N PRO A 44 11.43 -3.09 13.15
CA PRO A 44 10.37 -3.48 12.23
C PRO A 44 10.15 -5.00 12.11
N THR A 45 11.19 -5.78 12.40
CA THR A 45 11.21 -7.25 12.42
C THR A 45 10.63 -7.85 13.71
N LEU A 46 10.37 -7.04 14.74
CA LEU A 46 9.69 -7.49 15.95
C LEU A 46 8.31 -8.06 15.57
N SER A 47 7.87 -9.14 16.22
CA SER A 47 6.62 -9.77 15.82
C SER A 47 5.41 -8.85 15.99
N VAL A 48 4.35 -9.10 15.21
CA VAL A 48 3.05 -8.46 15.39
C VAL A 48 2.53 -8.72 16.81
N MET A 49 2.82 -9.86 17.41
CA MET A 49 2.35 -10.15 18.78
C MET A 49 3.07 -9.27 19.81
N ASP A 50 4.39 -9.12 19.70
CA ASP A 50 5.18 -8.35 20.67
C ASP A 50 4.90 -6.84 20.56
N ILE A 51 4.77 -6.27 19.35
CA ILE A 51 4.47 -4.83 19.20
C ILE A 51 3.10 -4.46 19.79
N LEU A 52 2.17 -5.41 19.84
CA LEU A 52 0.84 -5.18 20.41
C LEU A 52 0.92 -5.07 21.95
N GLU A 53 1.90 -5.74 22.56
CA GLU A 53 2.18 -5.69 24.00
C GLU A 53 2.98 -4.44 24.40
N ILE A 54 3.82 -3.91 23.51
CA ILE A 54 4.53 -2.64 23.74
C ILE A 54 3.55 -1.49 23.98
N HIS A 55 3.77 -0.74 25.06
CA HIS A 55 3.05 0.50 25.31
C HIS A 55 3.56 1.60 24.37
N LEU A 56 2.69 2.06 23.47
CA LEU A 56 2.91 3.26 22.66
C LEU A 56 1.93 4.35 23.12
N PRO A 57 2.37 5.62 23.14
CA PRO A 57 1.48 6.73 23.46
C PRO A 57 0.32 6.80 22.46
N GLU A 58 -0.87 7.12 22.97
CA GLU A 58 -2.07 7.22 22.16
C GLU A 58 -2.08 8.52 21.34
N VAL A 59 -2.64 8.48 20.14
CA VAL A 59 -2.88 9.69 19.34
C VAL A 59 -4.07 10.42 19.92
N SER A 60 -3.87 11.68 20.31
CA SER A 60 -4.94 12.50 20.88
C SER A 60 -6.08 12.68 19.86
N PRO A 61 -7.35 12.46 20.24
CA PRO A 61 -8.49 12.72 19.38
C PRO A 61 -8.89 14.21 19.33
N ALA A 62 -8.25 15.06 20.16
CA ALA A 62 -8.67 16.44 20.32
C ALA A 62 -8.48 17.26 19.04
N LEU A 63 -9.55 17.95 18.62
CA LEU A 63 -9.46 18.99 17.60
C LEU A 63 -8.62 20.13 18.15
N THR A 64 -7.45 20.33 17.57
CA THR A 64 -6.55 21.41 17.97
C THR A 64 -6.51 22.46 16.86
N SER A 65 -6.93 23.67 17.22
CA SER A 65 -6.91 24.86 16.36
C SER A 65 -5.55 25.59 16.42
N THR A 66 -4.54 24.99 17.05
CA THR A 66 -3.25 25.64 17.25
C THR A 66 -2.54 25.87 15.93
N LYS A 67 -2.12 27.13 15.70
CA LYS A 67 -1.31 27.51 14.53
C LYS A 67 0.07 26.84 14.62
N ALA A 68 0.63 26.44 13.49
CA ALA A 68 1.94 25.80 13.44
C ALA A 68 3.04 26.66 14.09
N ASN A 69 3.04 27.98 13.82
CA ASN A 69 4.05 28.91 14.36
C ASN A 69 4.07 28.97 15.89
N ALA A 70 2.98 28.64 16.58
CA ALA A 70 2.96 28.61 18.05
C ALA A 70 3.79 27.48 18.66
N TRP A 71 4.28 26.55 17.83
CA TRP A 71 5.17 25.47 18.24
C TRP A 71 6.63 25.89 18.28
N PHE A 72 7.03 26.95 17.59
CA PHE A 72 8.44 27.25 17.34
C PHE A 72 8.95 28.36 18.25
N TYR A 73 10.15 28.16 18.79
CA TYR A 73 10.79 29.11 19.71
C TYR A 73 12.23 29.37 19.28
N THR A 74 12.67 30.62 19.42
CA THR A 74 14.05 31.06 19.14
C THR A 74 15.04 30.61 20.21
N SER A 75 14.54 30.26 21.39
CA SER A 75 15.32 29.70 22.50
C SER A 75 15.93 28.35 22.10
N ARG A 76 17.16 28.09 22.53
CA ARG A 76 17.74 26.75 22.42
C ARG A 76 16.99 25.76 23.31
N PRO A 77 16.95 24.47 22.94
CA PRO A 77 16.57 23.42 23.86
C PRO A 77 17.44 23.50 25.12
N GLY A 78 16.86 23.24 26.29
CA GLY A 78 17.63 23.17 27.54
C GLY A 78 18.66 22.03 27.52
N ASN A 79 19.56 21.99 28.51
CA ASN A 79 20.52 20.90 28.70
C ASN A 79 19.84 19.61 29.21
N VAL A 80 18.87 19.09 28.46
CA VAL A 80 18.13 17.87 28.76
C VAL A 80 18.71 16.72 27.93
N SER A 81 18.96 15.59 28.57
CA SER A 81 19.48 14.40 27.87
C SER A 81 18.47 13.88 26.85
N SER A 82 18.96 13.23 25.80
CA SER A 82 18.13 12.58 24.78
C SER A 82 17.14 11.59 25.41
N ASP A 83 17.56 10.80 26.41
CA ASP A 83 16.70 9.84 27.10
C ASP A 83 15.53 10.52 27.83
N LYS A 84 15.77 11.68 28.45
CA LYS A 84 14.71 12.45 29.10
C LYS A 84 13.77 13.07 28.06
N ILE A 85 14.28 13.52 26.92
CA ILE A 85 13.43 13.97 25.80
C ILE A 85 12.55 12.82 25.32
N TRP A 86 13.11 11.61 25.14
CA TRP A 86 12.34 10.43 24.76
C TRP A 86 11.23 10.12 25.77
N GLU A 87 11.55 10.05 27.06
CA GLU A 87 10.59 9.84 28.13
C GLU A 87 9.44 10.87 28.07
N LEU A 88 9.75 12.13 27.82
CA LEU A 88 8.75 13.19 27.67
C LEU A 88 7.88 13.01 26.43
N LEU A 89 8.47 12.61 25.30
CA LEU A 89 7.72 12.36 24.07
C LEU A 89 6.78 11.15 24.21
N THR A 90 7.18 10.10 24.93
CA THR A 90 6.41 8.86 25.09
C THR A 90 5.45 8.84 26.29
N SER A 91 5.63 9.71 27.27
CA SER A 91 4.77 9.78 28.48
C SER A 91 3.43 10.48 28.28
N HIS A 92 3.17 11.05 27.10
CA HIS A 92 2.00 11.87 26.82
C HIS A 92 1.36 11.47 25.49
N SER A 93 0.09 11.85 25.30
CA SER A 93 -0.59 11.62 24.03
C SER A 93 0.08 12.37 22.86
N LEU A 94 0.18 11.68 21.73
CA LEU A 94 0.74 12.20 20.49
C LEU A 94 -0.20 13.24 19.87
N PRO A 95 0.31 14.25 19.15
CA PRO A 95 -0.54 15.15 18.38
C PRO A 95 -1.21 14.43 17.20
N PRO A 96 -2.40 14.87 16.77
CA PRO A 96 -3.02 14.36 15.55
C PRO A 96 -2.08 14.52 14.33
N LYS A 97 -2.10 13.54 13.42
CA LYS A 97 -1.27 13.55 12.19
C LYS A 97 -1.35 14.86 11.41
N GLY A 98 -2.55 15.43 11.28
CA GLY A 98 -2.75 16.70 10.56
C GLY A 98 -2.09 17.91 11.23
N VAL A 99 -1.89 17.89 12.55
CA VAL A 99 -1.17 18.94 13.28
C VAL A 99 0.32 18.81 13.02
N LEU A 100 0.86 17.59 13.17
CA LEU A 100 2.27 17.32 12.91
C LEU A 100 2.65 17.65 11.47
N ALA A 101 1.81 17.32 10.49
CA ALA A 101 2.03 17.70 9.09
C ALA A 101 2.17 19.23 8.92
N ARG A 102 1.27 20.02 9.52
CA ARG A 102 1.36 21.50 9.46
C ARG A 102 2.60 22.04 10.17
N VAL A 103 2.98 21.46 11.30
CA VAL A 103 4.21 21.84 12.03
C VAL A 103 5.42 21.50 11.16
N ARG A 104 5.47 20.31 10.58
CA ARG A 104 6.53 19.86 9.67
C ARG A 104 6.66 20.77 8.45
N ASP A 105 5.54 21.14 7.81
CA ASP A 105 5.51 22.02 6.65
C ASP A 105 6.02 23.44 6.98
N ALA A 106 5.75 23.93 8.19
CA ALA A 106 6.23 25.24 8.65
C ALA A 106 7.70 25.22 9.11
N ALA A 107 8.24 24.04 9.46
CA ALA A 107 9.52 23.93 10.17
C ALA A 107 10.72 24.53 9.40
N SER A 108 10.73 24.42 8.07
CA SER A 108 11.83 24.92 7.23
C SER A 108 11.93 26.45 7.25
N GLN A 109 10.79 27.12 7.11
CA GLN A 109 10.72 28.57 7.18
C GLN A 109 10.97 29.05 8.62
N GLN A 110 10.37 28.40 9.62
CA GLN A 110 10.56 28.80 11.02
C GLN A 110 12.03 28.63 11.46
N TRP A 111 12.72 27.61 10.99
CA TRP A 111 14.16 27.46 11.20
C TRP A 111 14.96 28.61 10.58
N LEU A 112 14.68 29.02 9.33
CA LEU A 112 15.28 30.21 8.73
C LEU A 112 14.92 31.51 9.47
N ASP A 113 13.73 31.59 10.06
CA ASP A 113 13.30 32.74 10.86
C ASP A 113 13.99 32.82 12.22
N GLY A 114 14.79 31.80 12.60
CA GLY A 114 15.59 31.79 13.82
C GLY A 114 15.08 30.84 14.91
N ALA A 115 14.06 30.03 14.64
CA ALA A 115 13.62 29.00 15.58
C ALA A 115 14.71 27.92 15.78
N GLN A 116 15.00 27.59 17.03
CA GLN A 116 16.00 26.59 17.43
C GLN A 116 15.38 25.41 18.18
N SER A 117 14.11 25.51 18.55
CA SER A 117 13.39 24.49 19.31
C SER A 117 11.89 24.51 19.00
N ILE A 118 11.20 23.46 19.47
CA ILE A 118 9.75 23.41 19.53
C ILE A 118 9.22 23.21 20.95
N GLN A 119 7.99 23.65 21.19
CA GLN A 119 7.21 23.35 22.38
C GLN A 119 5.82 22.88 21.94
N ASP A 120 5.35 21.77 22.52
CA ASP A 120 3.97 21.31 22.28
C ASP A 120 3.01 22.19 23.10
N PRO A 121 2.21 23.06 22.46
CA PRO A 121 1.35 24.03 23.14
C PRO A 121 0.19 23.36 23.91
N ARG A 122 0.00 22.06 23.71
CA ARG A 122 -0.97 21.26 24.49
C ARG A 122 -0.44 20.92 25.89
N ARG A 123 0.84 21.18 26.15
CA ARG A 123 1.52 20.86 27.40
C ARG A 123 1.86 22.14 28.15
N ARG A 124 1.68 22.14 29.47
CA ARG A 124 2.00 23.27 30.37
C ARG A 124 3.49 23.36 30.75
N ALA A 125 4.40 22.82 29.94
CA ALA A 125 5.81 22.74 30.29
C ALA A 125 6.61 23.79 29.52
N ASP A 126 7.41 24.59 30.23
CA ASP A 126 8.38 25.56 29.67
C ASP A 126 9.57 24.90 28.96
N LEU A 127 9.44 23.62 28.57
CA LEU A 127 10.53 22.87 27.99
C LEU A 127 10.54 23.01 26.46
N CYS A 128 11.59 23.66 25.98
CA CYS A 128 11.99 23.69 24.59
C CYS A 128 12.64 22.36 24.19
N LEU A 129 12.02 21.64 23.25
CA LEU A 129 12.53 20.41 22.64
C LEU A 129 13.31 20.72 21.36
N PRO A 130 14.34 19.94 21.00
CA PRO A 130 15.04 20.13 19.73
C PRO A 130 14.14 19.89 18.52
N LEU A 131 14.49 20.46 17.36
CA LEU A 131 13.68 20.37 16.13
C LEU A 131 13.47 18.91 15.66
N TRP A 132 14.44 18.02 15.87
CA TRP A 132 14.30 16.60 15.54
C TRP A 132 13.17 15.88 16.30
N ALA A 133 12.67 16.47 17.41
CA ALA A 133 11.51 15.93 18.11
C ALA A 133 10.25 15.91 17.23
N ILE A 134 10.15 16.78 16.22
CA ILE A 134 9.09 16.74 15.21
C ILE A 134 9.07 15.37 14.53
N SER A 135 10.22 14.90 14.04
CA SER A 135 10.34 13.63 13.33
C SER A 135 10.05 12.43 14.24
N VAL A 136 10.50 12.47 15.51
CA VAL A 136 10.16 11.43 16.48
C VAL A 136 8.64 11.35 16.74
N LEU A 137 7.97 12.49 16.88
CA LEU A 137 6.51 12.53 17.04
C LEU A 137 5.77 12.00 15.81
N GLU A 138 6.24 12.29 14.59
CA GLU A 138 5.70 11.74 13.35
C GLU A 138 5.87 10.23 13.28
N ASP A 139 7.07 9.72 13.61
CA ASP A 139 7.38 8.30 13.63
C ASP A 139 6.53 7.56 14.67
N LEU A 140 6.44 8.06 15.90
CA LEU A 140 5.59 7.48 16.96
C LEU A 140 4.11 7.49 16.56
N THR A 141 3.64 8.54 15.89
CA THR A 141 2.26 8.61 15.39
C THR A 141 2.01 7.57 14.30
N LYS A 142 2.96 7.38 13.37
CA LYS A 142 2.90 6.32 12.36
C LYS A 142 2.87 4.94 13.03
N MET A 143 3.76 4.68 13.99
CA MET A 143 3.81 3.42 14.75
C MET A 143 2.50 3.14 15.50
N ALA A 144 1.96 4.13 16.21
CA ALA A 144 0.69 4.02 16.93
C ALA A 144 -0.47 3.67 15.99
N ASN A 145 -0.53 4.29 14.80
CA ASN A 145 -1.52 3.99 13.78
C ASN A 145 -1.38 2.56 13.22
N ILE A 146 -0.15 2.11 12.94
CA ILE A 146 0.11 0.75 12.46
C ILE A 146 -0.26 -0.28 13.54
N ARG A 147 0.14 -0.05 14.80
CA ARG A 147 -0.27 -0.88 15.95
C ARG A 147 -1.79 -0.94 16.07
N GLY A 148 -2.49 0.18 15.87
CA GLY A 148 -3.95 0.23 15.81
C GLY A 148 -4.53 -0.67 14.71
N GLN A 149 -3.96 -0.64 13.51
CA GLN A 149 -4.37 -1.53 12.41
C GLN A 149 -4.16 -3.01 12.75
N TRP A 150 -3.04 -3.36 13.37
CA TRP A 150 -2.77 -4.72 13.85
C TRP A 150 -3.70 -5.15 14.98
N LYS A 151 -4.07 -4.26 15.91
CA LYS A 151 -5.09 -4.56 16.93
C LYS A 151 -6.41 -4.95 16.30
N THR A 152 -6.91 -4.16 15.34
CA THR A 152 -8.15 -4.47 14.62
C THR A 152 -8.04 -5.75 13.81
N ALA A 153 -6.91 -5.99 13.13
CA ALA A 153 -6.66 -7.20 12.36
C ALA A 153 -6.62 -8.46 13.24
N LYS A 154 -5.90 -8.41 14.36
CA LYS A 154 -5.84 -9.49 15.37
C LYS A 154 -7.25 -9.81 15.91
N TRP A 155 -8.02 -8.78 16.26
CA TRP A 155 -9.39 -8.95 16.74
C TRP A 155 -10.28 -9.63 15.69
N ALA A 156 -10.26 -9.14 14.44
CA ALA A 156 -11.07 -9.69 13.36
C ALA A 156 -10.69 -11.15 13.05
N LEU A 157 -9.39 -11.45 12.96
CA LEU A 157 -8.89 -12.81 12.77
C LEU A 157 -9.37 -13.75 13.89
N ASN A 158 -9.35 -13.30 15.14
CA ASN A 158 -9.84 -14.10 16.27
C ASN A 158 -11.34 -14.40 16.15
N GLN A 159 -12.14 -13.44 15.67
CA GLN A 159 -13.57 -13.67 15.39
C GLN A 159 -13.75 -14.67 14.24
N SER A 160 -13.01 -14.52 13.13
CA SER A 160 -13.09 -15.42 11.99
C SER A 160 -12.72 -16.86 12.37
N LEU A 161 -11.69 -17.04 13.20
CA LEU A 161 -11.31 -18.37 13.72
C LEU A 161 -12.43 -19.00 14.56
N GLY A 162 -13.14 -18.22 15.37
CA GLY A 162 -14.28 -18.72 16.14
C GLY A 162 -15.49 -19.13 15.29
N GLN A 163 -15.60 -18.63 14.05
CA GLN A 163 -16.78 -18.80 13.21
C GLN A 163 -16.58 -19.76 12.03
N ALA A 164 -15.36 -19.85 11.48
CA ALA A 164 -15.06 -20.65 10.29
C ALA A 164 -14.27 -21.91 10.68
N ALA A 165 -14.95 -23.05 10.78
CA ALA A 165 -14.36 -24.33 11.18
C ALA A 165 -13.14 -24.73 10.32
N GLU A 166 -13.26 -24.53 9.01
CA GLU A 166 -12.17 -24.85 8.07
C GLU A 166 -10.96 -23.91 8.24
N LEU A 167 -11.19 -22.62 8.52
CA LEU A 167 -10.11 -21.69 8.84
C LEU A 167 -9.36 -22.13 10.09
N SER A 168 -10.08 -22.50 11.15
CA SER A 168 -9.49 -22.99 12.40
C SER A 168 -8.78 -24.34 12.26
N ARG A 169 -9.22 -25.18 11.33
CA ARG A 169 -8.53 -26.44 11.00
C ARG A 169 -7.15 -26.17 10.39
N VAL A 170 -7.04 -25.19 9.50
CA VAL A 170 -5.77 -24.83 8.82
C VAL A 170 -4.89 -23.95 9.71
N PHE A 171 -5.49 -23.03 10.45
CA PHE A 171 -4.81 -22.10 11.35
C PHE A 171 -5.40 -22.23 12.76
N PRO A 172 -4.83 -23.07 13.63
CA PRO A 172 -5.46 -23.42 14.92
C PRO A 172 -5.54 -22.26 15.92
N SER A 173 -4.81 -21.16 15.70
CA SER A 173 -4.84 -19.99 16.58
C SER A 173 -4.36 -18.74 15.85
N VAL A 174 -4.61 -17.58 16.45
CA VAL A 174 -4.06 -16.30 15.98
C VAL A 174 -2.53 -16.30 16.01
N GLN A 175 -1.93 -16.96 17.00
CA GLN A 175 -0.48 -17.11 17.14
C GLN A 175 0.12 -17.86 15.95
N ALA A 176 -0.57 -18.90 15.45
CA ALA A 176 -0.13 -19.63 14.26
C ALA A 176 -0.06 -18.74 13.00
N VAL A 177 -0.79 -17.62 12.97
CA VAL A 177 -0.80 -16.67 11.84
C VAL A 177 0.20 -15.52 12.04
N LEU A 178 0.32 -14.99 13.27
CA LEU A 178 0.97 -13.69 13.53
C LEU A 178 2.30 -13.75 14.30
N ARG A 179 2.63 -14.86 14.97
CA ARG A 179 3.80 -14.92 15.87
C ARG A 179 5.12 -14.64 15.15
N ASP A 180 5.26 -15.12 13.92
CA ASP A 180 6.53 -15.05 13.19
C ASP A 180 6.50 -13.93 12.11
N VAL A 181 5.49 -13.04 12.15
CA VAL A 181 5.34 -11.94 11.20
C VAL A 181 5.89 -10.65 11.83
N GLY A 182 6.90 -10.04 11.21
CA GLY A 182 7.38 -8.72 11.63
C GLY A 182 6.29 -7.66 11.48
N TRP A 183 6.12 -6.73 12.42
CA TRP A 183 5.01 -5.77 12.39
C TRP A 183 5.09 -4.72 11.29
N ASN A 184 6.29 -4.44 10.80
CA ASN A 184 6.55 -3.50 9.70
C ASN A 184 7.81 -3.91 8.92
N ALA A 185 8.12 -5.21 8.90
CA ALA A 185 9.25 -5.75 8.15
C ALA A 185 9.02 -5.57 6.65
N ASP A 186 10.11 -5.52 5.89
CA ASP A 186 10.05 -5.42 4.44
C ASP A 186 9.77 -6.81 3.83
N THR A 187 8.80 -6.91 2.94
CA THR A 187 8.54 -8.07 2.09
C THR A 187 8.77 -7.72 0.63
N GLN A 188 9.39 -8.63 -0.11
CA GLN A 188 9.71 -8.43 -1.53
C GLN A 188 8.69 -9.14 -2.42
N HIS A 189 8.12 -8.42 -3.38
CA HIS A 189 7.21 -8.97 -4.40
C HIS A 189 7.63 -8.47 -5.78
N GLY A 190 8.32 -9.31 -6.55
CA GLY A 190 9.01 -8.89 -7.77
C GLY A 190 10.08 -7.83 -7.50
N SER A 191 9.98 -6.67 -8.16
CA SER A 191 10.90 -5.54 -8.01
C SER A 191 10.50 -4.54 -6.92
N TRP A 192 9.47 -4.84 -6.13
CA TRP A 192 8.89 -3.92 -5.16
C TRP A 192 9.06 -4.44 -3.74
N ILE A 193 9.23 -3.51 -2.80
CA ILE A 193 9.34 -3.78 -1.37
C ILE A 193 8.14 -3.14 -0.69
N PHE A 194 7.45 -3.90 0.15
CA PHE A 194 6.28 -3.46 0.89
C PHE A 194 6.45 -3.78 2.37
N PRO A 195 6.05 -2.87 3.28
CA PRO A 195 6.03 -3.19 4.70
C PRO A 195 4.86 -4.14 5.02
N THR A 196 5.09 -5.13 5.88
CA THR A 196 4.13 -6.18 6.25
C THR A 196 2.76 -5.65 6.70
N TYR A 197 2.68 -4.50 7.38
CA TYR A 197 1.40 -3.94 7.83
C TYR A 197 0.43 -3.62 6.68
N MET A 198 0.93 -3.41 5.46
CA MET A 198 0.08 -3.21 4.29
C MET A 198 -0.81 -4.42 3.99
N PHE A 199 -0.45 -5.60 4.48
CA PHE A 199 -1.23 -6.83 4.32
C PHE A 199 -2.19 -7.11 5.48
N ALA A 200 -2.15 -6.33 6.58
CA ALA A 200 -3.10 -6.44 7.68
C ALA A 200 -4.60 -6.34 7.25
N PRO A 201 -4.98 -5.59 6.20
CA PRO A 201 -6.33 -5.62 5.63
C PRO A 201 -6.83 -7.01 5.20
N LEU A 202 -5.95 -7.93 4.80
CA LEU A 202 -6.36 -9.30 4.44
C LEU A 202 -6.99 -10.02 5.64
N LEU A 203 -6.56 -9.71 6.86
CA LEU A 203 -7.08 -10.32 8.10
C LEU A 203 -8.39 -9.69 8.61
N LYS A 204 -9.02 -8.82 7.81
CA LYS A 204 -10.25 -8.10 8.15
C LYS A 204 -11.24 -8.14 6.98
N THR A 205 -12.52 -7.94 7.27
CA THR A 205 -13.57 -7.76 6.25
C THR A 205 -13.56 -6.32 5.71
N VAL A 206 -12.53 -5.96 4.94
CA VAL A 206 -12.35 -4.64 4.33
C VAL A 206 -11.97 -4.74 2.86
N MET A 207 -12.30 -3.70 2.08
CA MET A 207 -11.84 -3.56 0.70
C MET A 207 -10.31 -3.51 0.66
N LEU A 208 -9.72 -4.29 -0.23
CA LEU A 208 -8.27 -4.30 -0.43
C LEU A 208 -7.84 -3.18 -1.38
N THR A 209 -6.58 -2.79 -1.29
CA THR A 209 -6.00 -1.75 -2.15
C THR A 209 -5.35 -2.36 -3.39
N ASP A 210 -5.13 -1.53 -4.41
CA ASP A 210 -4.40 -1.92 -5.63
C ASP A 210 -2.98 -2.46 -5.32
N ASP A 211 -2.33 -1.96 -4.27
CA ASP A 211 -1.01 -2.45 -3.87
C ASP A 211 -1.08 -3.92 -3.39
N VAL A 212 -2.08 -4.28 -2.58
CA VAL A 212 -2.30 -5.68 -2.17
C VAL A 212 -2.64 -6.55 -3.38
N THR A 213 -3.46 -6.05 -4.32
CA THR A 213 -3.74 -6.74 -5.57
C THR A 213 -2.47 -6.98 -6.38
N GLN A 214 -1.58 -5.98 -6.51
CA GLN A 214 -0.34 -6.12 -7.27
C GLN A 214 0.61 -7.16 -6.64
N CYS A 215 0.70 -7.20 -5.31
CA CYS A 215 1.47 -8.23 -4.60
C CYS A 215 0.89 -9.63 -4.84
N ALA A 216 -0.43 -9.79 -4.76
CA ALA A 216 -1.11 -11.04 -5.04
C ALA A 216 -0.94 -11.49 -6.50
N VAL A 217 -0.96 -10.56 -7.46
CA VAL A 217 -0.65 -10.83 -8.88
C VAL A 217 0.78 -11.33 -9.05
N ASN A 218 1.76 -10.71 -8.38
CA ASN A 218 3.16 -11.14 -8.44
C ASN A 218 3.34 -12.55 -7.87
N TYR A 219 2.73 -12.82 -6.70
CA TYR A 219 2.72 -14.16 -6.12
C TYR A 219 2.12 -15.20 -7.08
N LEU A 220 0.97 -14.91 -7.68
CA LEU A 220 0.33 -15.82 -8.64
C LEU A 220 1.17 -16.03 -9.91
N GLN A 221 1.89 -14.99 -10.38
CA GLN A 221 2.84 -15.16 -11.49
C GLN A 221 4.03 -16.05 -11.10
N GLU A 222 4.56 -15.93 -9.88
CA GLU A 222 5.63 -16.78 -9.38
C GLU A 222 5.18 -18.24 -9.28
N GLN A 223 3.97 -18.49 -8.77
CA GLN A 223 3.37 -19.83 -8.77
C GLN A 223 3.17 -20.37 -10.19
N LEU A 224 2.73 -19.52 -11.11
CA LEU A 224 2.57 -19.89 -12.51
C LEU A 224 3.91 -20.29 -13.14
N ALA A 225 4.99 -19.54 -12.88
CA ALA A 225 6.33 -19.83 -13.37
C ALA A 225 6.89 -21.17 -12.84
N GLN A 226 6.44 -21.63 -11.67
CA GLN A 226 6.79 -22.94 -11.11
C GLN A 226 6.04 -24.10 -11.78
N ASN A 227 5.00 -23.83 -12.58
CA ASN A 227 4.25 -24.80 -13.35
C ASN A 227 4.46 -24.55 -14.86
N PRO A 228 5.38 -25.28 -15.53
CA PRO A 228 5.71 -25.04 -16.94
C PRO A 228 4.52 -25.15 -17.90
N VAL A 229 3.58 -26.05 -17.62
CA VAL A 229 2.37 -26.24 -18.45
C VAL A 229 1.46 -25.02 -18.31
N ALA A 230 1.19 -24.60 -17.08
CA ALA A 230 0.33 -23.45 -16.81
C ALA A 230 0.95 -22.13 -17.28
N SER A 231 2.25 -21.90 -17.04
CA SER A 231 2.97 -20.71 -17.53
C SER A 231 3.07 -20.61 -19.05
N PHE A 232 3.08 -21.74 -19.75
CA PHE A 232 2.97 -21.73 -21.20
C PHE A 232 1.55 -21.32 -21.64
N ALA A 233 0.51 -21.79 -20.94
CA ALA A 233 -0.88 -21.57 -21.32
C ALA A 233 -1.46 -20.21 -20.88
N HIS A 234 -0.93 -19.61 -19.82
CA HIS A 234 -1.51 -18.41 -19.20
C HIS A 234 -0.48 -17.31 -18.95
N HIS A 235 -0.95 -16.07 -18.99
CA HIS A 235 -0.19 -14.89 -18.58
C HIS A 235 -1.11 -13.95 -17.78
N LEU A 236 -0.76 -13.65 -16.53
CA LEU A 236 -1.51 -12.72 -15.69
C LEU A 236 -0.88 -11.32 -15.76
N ALA A 237 -1.54 -10.32 -16.31
CA ALA A 237 -1.00 -8.97 -16.38
C ALA A 237 -0.95 -8.28 -15.00
N PRO A 238 -0.01 -7.33 -14.77
CA PRO A 238 0.02 -6.48 -13.56
C PRO A 238 -1.33 -5.80 -13.29
N SER A 239 -1.65 -5.54 -12.01
CA SER A 239 -2.95 -4.98 -11.60
C SER A 239 -3.24 -3.63 -12.24
N ARG A 240 -2.21 -2.85 -12.59
CA ARG A 240 -2.34 -1.54 -13.24
C ARG A 240 -2.46 -1.59 -14.77
N ALA A 241 -2.47 -2.78 -15.39
CA ALA A 241 -2.59 -2.91 -16.84
C ALA A 241 -3.90 -2.32 -17.37
N TYR A 242 -5.01 -2.40 -16.61
CA TYR A 242 -6.29 -1.82 -17.03
C TYR A 242 -6.20 -0.30 -17.22
N ASN A 243 -5.43 0.42 -16.40
CA ASN A 243 -5.26 1.88 -16.55
C ASN A 243 -4.67 2.27 -17.90
N ILE A 244 -3.77 1.43 -18.44
CA ILE A 244 -3.19 1.64 -19.76
C ILE A 244 -4.24 1.38 -20.85
N LEU A 245 -5.02 0.32 -20.70
CA LEU A 245 -6.08 -0.03 -21.63
C LEU A 245 -7.19 1.03 -21.67
N GLU A 246 -7.59 1.59 -20.53
CA GLU A 246 -8.52 2.72 -20.48
C GLU A 246 -7.96 3.96 -21.18
N LYS A 247 -6.68 4.26 -20.95
CA LYS A 247 -6.02 5.37 -21.66
C LYS A 247 -6.00 5.14 -23.17
N ILE A 248 -5.77 3.91 -23.64
CA ILE A 248 -5.84 3.55 -25.06
C ILE A 248 -7.25 3.79 -25.60
N ALA A 249 -8.29 3.33 -24.88
CA ALA A 249 -9.69 3.51 -25.26
C ALA A 249 -10.06 5.00 -25.41
N ASN A 250 -9.53 5.84 -24.52
CA ASN A 250 -9.82 7.28 -24.49
C ASN A 250 -8.89 8.11 -25.38
N LYS A 251 -7.67 7.62 -25.69
CA LYS A 251 -6.63 8.34 -26.44
C LYS A 251 -5.99 7.44 -27.49
N LYS A 252 -6.57 7.43 -28.70
CA LYS A 252 -6.10 6.64 -29.86
C LYS A 252 -4.59 6.78 -30.17
N ARG A 253 -3.98 7.92 -29.81
CA ARG A 253 -2.55 8.22 -30.09
C ARG A 253 -1.56 7.27 -29.41
N LEU A 254 -1.92 6.61 -28.31
CA LEU A 254 -0.98 5.71 -27.61
C LEU A 254 -0.57 4.48 -28.45
N LEU A 255 -1.34 4.14 -29.49
CA LEU A 255 -1.03 3.02 -30.37
C LEU A 255 -0.32 3.46 -31.67
N SER A 256 -0.41 4.73 -32.09
CA SER A 256 0.15 5.20 -33.36
C SER A 256 1.66 5.38 -33.34
N ASP A 257 2.24 5.66 -32.16
CA ASP A 257 3.64 6.09 -32.06
C ASP A 257 4.61 4.90 -31.96
N GLY A 258 4.13 3.67 -32.14
CA GLY A 258 4.92 2.43 -32.01
C GLY A 258 5.41 2.12 -30.58
N LYS A 259 5.27 3.05 -29.65
CA LYS A 259 5.71 2.92 -28.25
C LYS A 259 4.58 2.39 -27.37
N LEU A 260 4.47 1.07 -27.27
CA LEU A 260 3.66 0.44 -26.23
C LEU A 260 4.31 0.56 -24.85
N PRO A 261 3.51 0.89 -23.81
CA PRO A 261 3.94 0.76 -22.43
C PRO A 261 4.48 -0.64 -22.15
N GLY A 262 5.56 -0.73 -21.36
CA GLY A 262 6.25 -2.00 -21.09
C GLY A 262 5.33 -3.12 -20.59
N ILE A 263 4.28 -2.76 -19.84
CA ILE A 263 3.27 -3.71 -19.32
C ILE A 263 2.59 -4.50 -20.45
N LEU A 264 2.15 -3.83 -21.53
CA LEU A 264 1.49 -4.54 -22.65
C LEU A 264 2.50 -5.31 -23.52
N ARG A 265 3.75 -4.86 -23.55
CA ARG A 265 4.82 -5.58 -24.27
C ARG A 265 5.10 -6.95 -23.66
N ALA A 266 5.00 -7.10 -22.34
CA ALA A 266 5.14 -8.40 -21.68
C ALA A 266 4.06 -9.40 -22.15
N ALA A 267 2.79 -8.95 -22.24
CA ALA A 267 1.71 -9.75 -22.78
C ALA A 267 1.92 -10.10 -24.26
N GLU A 268 2.38 -9.15 -25.09
CA GLU A 268 2.71 -9.43 -26.50
C GLU A 268 3.83 -10.47 -26.63
N ASN A 269 4.86 -10.39 -25.79
CA ASN A 269 5.94 -11.37 -25.77
C ASN A 269 5.42 -12.78 -25.43
N ALA A 270 4.51 -12.89 -24.44
CA ALA A 270 3.88 -14.16 -24.11
C ALA A 270 3.09 -14.73 -25.30
N VAL A 271 2.35 -13.89 -26.04
CA VAL A 271 1.62 -14.30 -27.25
C VAL A 271 2.55 -14.74 -28.39
N ASN A 272 3.68 -14.05 -28.55
CA ASN A 272 4.67 -14.42 -29.56
C ASN A 272 5.36 -15.76 -29.24
N GLN A 273 5.53 -16.07 -27.95
CA GLN A 273 6.07 -17.35 -27.49
C GLN A 273 5.04 -18.48 -27.60
N ASN A 274 3.78 -18.20 -27.27
CA ASN A 274 2.67 -19.12 -27.43
C ASN A 274 1.46 -18.43 -28.10
N PRO A 275 1.20 -18.70 -29.38
CA PRO A 275 0.04 -18.20 -30.12
C PRO A 275 -1.33 -18.53 -29.50
N ASN A 276 -1.40 -19.48 -28.56
CA ASN A 276 -2.62 -19.93 -27.87
C ASN A 276 -2.68 -19.49 -26.40
N VAL A 277 -1.80 -18.59 -25.95
CA VAL A 277 -1.80 -18.12 -24.55
C VAL A 277 -3.10 -17.40 -24.19
N GLN A 278 -3.53 -17.55 -22.94
CA GLN A 278 -4.60 -16.75 -22.35
C GLN A 278 -4.01 -15.61 -21.53
N VAL A 279 -4.29 -14.37 -21.92
CA VAL A 279 -3.87 -13.17 -21.19
C VAL A 279 -4.98 -12.72 -20.26
N TRP A 280 -4.70 -12.69 -18.96
CA TRP A 280 -5.62 -12.28 -17.91
C TRP A 280 -5.28 -10.88 -17.43
N VAL A 281 -6.30 -10.06 -17.17
CA VAL A 281 -6.14 -8.66 -16.76
C VAL A 281 -7.05 -8.39 -15.57
N PRO A 282 -6.52 -8.19 -14.35
CA PRO A 282 -7.28 -7.63 -13.25
C PRO A 282 -7.73 -6.20 -13.59
N ILE A 283 -8.99 -5.88 -13.34
CA ILE A 283 -9.58 -4.57 -13.65
C ILE A 283 -10.17 -3.98 -12.39
N PHE A 284 -9.63 -2.86 -11.93
CA PHE A 284 -10.20 -2.10 -10.82
C PHE A 284 -10.94 -0.86 -11.33
N ARG A 285 -12.16 -0.62 -10.85
CA ARG A 285 -13.01 0.51 -11.30
C ARG A 285 -13.17 1.58 -10.19
N PRO A 286 -12.41 2.70 -10.22
CA PRO A 286 -12.59 3.84 -9.30
C PRO A 286 -13.77 4.76 -9.72
N PRO A 287 -14.49 5.44 -8.80
CA PRO A 287 -15.78 4.92 -8.32
C PRO A 287 -17.01 5.67 -8.89
N ALA A 288 -18.21 5.13 -8.66
CA ALA A 288 -19.27 6.00 -8.13
C ALA A 288 -19.28 5.90 -6.60
N ASP A 289 -19.50 4.71 -6.01
CA ASP A 289 -19.76 4.64 -4.55
C ASP A 289 -18.91 3.63 -3.74
N SER A 290 -18.15 2.72 -4.37
CA SER A 290 -17.44 1.67 -3.57
C SER A 290 -16.18 1.03 -4.16
N GLY A 291 -15.84 1.23 -5.43
CA GLY A 291 -14.74 0.49 -6.07
C GLY A 291 -15.06 -1.00 -6.24
N HIS A 292 -14.63 -1.62 -7.34
CA HIS A 292 -14.88 -3.04 -7.59
C HIS A 292 -13.82 -3.61 -8.52
N GLN A 293 -13.48 -4.89 -8.31
CA GLN A 293 -12.54 -5.62 -9.15
C GLN A 293 -13.23 -6.70 -9.97
N GLN A 294 -12.98 -6.66 -11.28
CA GLN A 294 -13.36 -7.68 -12.26
C GLN A 294 -12.08 -8.33 -12.81
N ILE A 295 -12.22 -9.46 -13.51
CA ILE A 295 -11.12 -10.05 -14.27
C ILE A 295 -11.53 -10.19 -15.72
N LEU A 296 -10.63 -9.87 -16.64
CA LEU A 296 -10.82 -10.03 -18.08
C LEU A 296 -9.82 -11.05 -18.59
N ARG A 297 -10.23 -11.84 -19.58
CA ARG A 297 -9.34 -12.77 -20.28
C ARG A 297 -9.45 -12.55 -21.78
N VAL A 298 -8.28 -12.56 -22.42
CA VAL A 298 -8.12 -12.64 -23.87
C VAL A 298 -7.55 -14.01 -24.19
N ASP A 299 -8.35 -14.87 -24.78
CA ASP A 299 -7.92 -16.18 -25.25
C ASP A 299 -7.44 -16.05 -26.70
N PHE A 300 -6.13 -16.17 -26.93
CA PHE A 300 -5.56 -16.06 -28.26
C PHE A 300 -5.78 -17.31 -29.11
N GLY A 301 -6.00 -18.48 -28.49
CA GLY A 301 -6.26 -19.73 -29.19
C GLY A 301 -7.64 -19.76 -29.84
N THR A 302 -8.66 -19.30 -29.10
CA THR A 302 -10.04 -19.19 -29.61
C THR A 302 -10.37 -17.82 -30.20
N SER A 303 -9.45 -16.85 -30.06
CA SER A 303 -9.67 -15.44 -30.41
C SER A 303 -10.92 -14.85 -29.74
N THR A 304 -11.10 -15.12 -28.44
CA THR A 304 -12.21 -14.57 -27.66
C THR A 304 -11.75 -13.61 -26.58
N ILE A 305 -12.63 -12.66 -26.24
CA ILE A 305 -12.50 -11.79 -25.08
C ILE A 305 -13.68 -12.10 -24.17
N ASP A 306 -13.42 -12.40 -22.91
CA ASP A 306 -14.46 -12.59 -21.92
C ASP A 306 -14.08 -11.95 -20.59
N TYR A 307 -15.05 -11.85 -19.70
CA TYR A 307 -14.83 -11.32 -18.36
C TYR A 307 -15.52 -12.16 -17.29
N GLY A 308 -15.02 -12.00 -16.08
CA GLY A 308 -15.50 -12.61 -14.86
C GLY A 308 -15.76 -11.53 -13.83
N ASP A 309 -16.83 -11.72 -13.09
CA ASP A 309 -17.23 -10.84 -12.01
C ASP A 309 -17.79 -11.71 -10.89
N SER A 310 -17.52 -11.36 -9.64
CA SER A 310 -18.12 -12.02 -8.49
C SER A 310 -19.50 -11.46 -8.12
N LEU A 311 -19.92 -10.32 -8.65
CA LEU A 311 -21.27 -9.76 -8.51
C LEU A 311 -22.11 -10.04 -9.77
N PRO A 312 -23.22 -10.78 -9.68
CA PRO A 312 -24.02 -11.18 -10.85
C PRO A 312 -24.58 -10.00 -11.65
N ASP A 313 -24.92 -8.90 -10.99
CA ASP A 313 -25.61 -7.78 -11.63
C ASP A 313 -24.69 -6.66 -12.14
N TRP A 314 -23.37 -6.85 -12.03
CA TRP A 314 -22.41 -5.82 -12.45
C TRP A 314 -22.19 -5.78 -13.96
N SER A 315 -22.18 -4.55 -14.48
CA SER A 315 -21.95 -4.27 -15.89
C SER A 315 -20.53 -4.68 -16.35
N PRO A 316 -20.36 -5.10 -17.61
CA PRO A 316 -19.05 -5.33 -18.18
C PRO A 316 -18.12 -4.11 -18.07
N PRO A 317 -16.80 -4.29 -18.01
CA PRO A 317 -15.82 -3.19 -18.01
C PRO A 317 -15.66 -2.60 -19.43
N THR A 318 -16.69 -1.93 -19.94
CA THR A 318 -16.81 -1.50 -21.36
C THR A 318 -15.66 -0.62 -21.85
N VAL A 319 -15.12 0.27 -21.01
CA VAL A 319 -13.98 1.13 -21.36
C VAL A 319 -12.71 0.31 -21.55
N VAL A 320 -12.41 -0.60 -20.62
CA VAL A 320 -11.25 -1.50 -20.73
C VAL A 320 -11.41 -2.45 -21.90
N LEU A 321 -12.59 -3.04 -22.10
CA LEU A 321 -12.91 -3.90 -23.25
C LEU A 321 -12.63 -3.20 -24.58
N ARG A 322 -13.05 -1.95 -24.73
CA ARG A 322 -12.74 -1.14 -25.92
C ARG A 322 -11.24 -0.94 -26.09
N GLY A 323 -10.52 -0.67 -25.00
CA GLY A 323 -9.06 -0.55 -24.99
C GLY A 323 -8.36 -1.83 -25.45
N VAL A 324 -8.81 -2.98 -24.95
CA VAL A 324 -8.34 -4.31 -25.37
C VAL A 324 -8.60 -4.53 -26.86
N GLN A 325 -9.82 -4.30 -27.34
CA GLN A 325 -10.15 -4.46 -28.76
C GLN A 325 -9.31 -3.56 -29.67
N MET A 326 -9.04 -2.33 -29.26
CA MET A 326 -8.17 -1.41 -29.99
C MET A 326 -6.72 -1.89 -30.01
N TRP A 327 -6.18 -2.33 -28.87
CA TRP A 327 -4.85 -2.93 -28.77
C TRP A 327 -4.73 -4.15 -29.68
N LEU A 328 -5.70 -5.08 -29.61
CA LEU A 328 -5.71 -6.30 -30.41
C LEU A 328 -5.78 -6.00 -31.92
N LYS A 329 -6.64 -5.06 -32.33
CA LYS A 329 -6.76 -4.66 -33.75
C LYS A 329 -5.46 -4.10 -34.31
N VAL A 330 -4.72 -3.32 -33.52
CA VAL A 330 -3.46 -2.71 -33.97
C VAL A 330 -2.31 -3.72 -33.96
N ARG A 331 -2.25 -4.58 -32.93
CA ARG A 331 -1.07 -5.42 -32.66
C ARG A 331 -1.18 -6.82 -33.22
N PHE A 332 -2.40 -7.30 -33.43
CA PHE A 332 -2.70 -8.60 -34.00
C PHE A 332 -3.72 -8.49 -35.14
N PRO A 333 -3.47 -7.66 -36.18
CA PRO A 333 -4.46 -7.32 -37.21
C PRO A 333 -4.93 -8.51 -38.06
N LYS A 334 -4.18 -9.62 -38.05
CA LYS A 334 -4.53 -10.86 -38.75
C LYS A 334 -5.51 -11.74 -37.98
N ARG A 335 -5.86 -11.39 -36.74
CA ARG A 335 -6.80 -12.12 -35.90
C ARG A 335 -8.04 -11.28 -35.65
N THR A 336 -9.20 -11.92 -35.69
CA THR A 336 -10.48 -11.28 -35.36
C THR A 336 -10.93 -11.81 -34.02
N PHE A 337 -11.08 -10.91 -33.04
CA PHE A 337 -11.50 -11.28 -31.69
C PHE A 337 -12.99 -11.00 -31.48
N SER A 338 -13.73 -11.99 -30.97
CA SER A 338 -15.13 -11.85 -30.57
C SER A 338 -15.27 -11.67 -29.06
N TYR A 339 -16.23 -10.86 -28.62
CA TYR A 339 -16.56 -10.74 -27.20
C TYR A 339 -17.61 -11.78 -26.82
N SER A 340 -17.25 -12.69 -25.91
CA SER A 340 -18.11 -13.80 -25.48
C SER A 340 -18.97 -13.47 -24.27
N GLY A 341 -18.83 -12.27 -23.69
CA GLY A 341 -19.59 -11.88 -22.51
C GLY A 341 -18.97 -12.41 -21.20
N ARG A 342 -19.85 -12.71 -20.24
CA ARG A 342 -19.48 -13.17 -18.90
C ARG A 342 -19.37 -14.69 -18.84
N THR A 343 -18.26 -15.23 -19.35
CA THR A 343 -18.06 -16.69 -19.41
C THR A 343 -17.00 -17.21 -18.44
N ILE A 344 -16.22 -16.32 -17.82
CA ILE A 344 -15.27 -16.72 -16.78
C ILE A 344 -16.08 -17.09 -15.53
N VAL A 345 -15.91 -18.33 -15.08
CA VAL A 345 -16.50 -18.80 -13.83
C VAL A 345 -15.81 -18.09 -12.66
N CYS A 346 -16.60 -17.39 -11.85
CA CYS A 346 -16.13 -16.71 -10.64
C CYS A 346 -17.00 -17.12 -9.47
N GLY A 347 -16.41 -17.14 -8.28
CA GLY A 347 -17.18 -17.25 -7.05
C GLY A 347 -18.16 -16.08 -6.89
N VAL A 348 -19.36 -16.35 -6.38
CA VAL A 348 -20.42 -15.33 -6.23
C VAL A 348 -20.29 -14.65 -4.87
N GLN A 349 -19.83 -13.39 -4.85
CA GLN A 349 -19.72 -12.63 -3.60
C GLN A 349 -21.07 -12.10 -3.14
N ARG A 350 -21.24 -12.01 -1.82
CA ARG A 350 -22.44 -11.47 -1.14
C ARG A 350 -22.14 -10.22 -0.32
N ASP A 351 -20.95 -9.68 -0.46
CA ASP A 351 -20.48 -8.49 0.24
C ASP A 351 -19.83 -7.50 -0.74
N GLY A 352 -19.49 -6.31 -0.25
CA GLY A 352 -18.84 -5.26 -1.03
C GLY A 352 -17.31 -5.23 -0.92
N VAL A 353 -16.65 -6.26 -0.38
CA VAL A 353 -15.21 -6.22 -0.03
C VAL A 353 -14.40 -7.42 -0.53
N SER A 354 -15.04 -8.43 -1.12
CA SER A 354 -14.42 -9.68 -1.57
C SER A 354 -14.09 -9.72 -3.06
N CYS A 355 -14.34 -8.65 -3.80
CA CYS A 355 -14.14 -8.60 -5.25
C CYS A 355 -12.70 -8.95 -5.65
N ILE A 356 -11.71 -8.48 -4.90
CA ILE A 356 -10.29 -8.72 -5.17
C ILE A 356 -9.92 -10.20 -4.98
N PRO A 357 -10.12 -10.82 -3.80
CA PRO A 357 -9.86 -12.25 -3.64
C PRO A 357 -10.64 -13.14 -4.62
N ALA A 358 -11.92 -12.84 -4.86
CA ALA A 358 -12.76 -13.65 -5.74
C ALA A 358 -12.30 -13.58 -7.22
N SER A 359 -11.93 -12.38 -7.70
CA SER A 359 -11.45 -12.21 -9.08
C SER A 359 -10.08 -12.85 -9.31
N LEU A 360 -9.15 -12.73 -8.37
CA LEU A 360 -7.84 -13.38 -8.47
C LEU A 360 -7.92 -14.90 -8.32
N ASN A 361 -8.81 -15.40 -7.45
CA ASN A 361 -9.06 -16.83 -7.35
C ASN A 361 -9.71 -17.40 -8.63
N ALA A 362 -10.54 -16.65 -9.36
CA ALA A 362 -11.06 -17.12 -10.65
C ALA A 362 -9.94 -17.43 -11.65
N PHE A 363 -8.87 -16.62 -11.66
CA PHE A 363 -7.66 -16.94 -12.41
C PHE A 363 -6.97 -18.18 -11.84
N ALA A 364 -6.70 -18.21 -10.53
CA ALA A 364 -5.97 -19.30 -9.89
C ALA A 364 -6.69 -20.67 -10.07
N SER A 365 -8.01 -20.68 -10.02
CA SER A 365 -8.82 -21.88 -10.23
C SER A 365 -8.65 -22.45 -11.64
N VAL A 366 -8.63 -21.58 -12.66
CA VAL A 366 -8.45 -22.00 -14.05
C VAL A 366 -6.99 -22.35 -14.36
N ALA A 367 -6.04 -21.52 -13.93
CA ALA A 367 -4.64 -21.63 -14.33
C ALA A 367 -3.82 -22.57 -13.44
N LEU A 368 -4.15 -22.66 -12.14
CA LEU A 368 -3.40 -23.42 -11.14
C LEU A 368 -4.20 -24.60 -10.56
N GLY A 369 -5.49 -24.71 -10.87
CA GLY A 369 -6.36 -25.79 -10.38
C GLY A 369 -6.86 -25.58 -8.95
N ASP A 370 -6.79 -24.36 -8.43
CA ASP A 370 -7.33 -24.03 -7.11
C ASP A 370 -8.85 -24.24 -7.03
N GLU A 371 -9.34 -24.52 -5.84
CA GLU A 371 -10.78 -24.52 -5.58
C GLU A 371 -11.36 -23.12 -5.79
N LEU A 372 -12.53 -23.05 -6.42
CA LEU A 372 -13.21 -21.78 -6.66
C LEU A 372 -13.66 -21.15 -5.33
N TRP A 373 -13.44 -19.85 -5.20
CA TRP A 373 -13.80 -19.05 -4.05
C TRP A 373 -15.30 -19.12 -3.80
N THR A 374 -15.67 -19.20 -2.53
CA THR A 374 -17.05 -19.14 -2.06
C THR A 374 -17.16 -18.18 -0.87
N PRO A 375 -18.36 -17.66 -0.55
CA PRO A 375 -18.56 -16.89 0.67
C PRO A 375 -18.08 -17.62 1.94
N GLU A 376 -18.22 -18.94 1.98
CA GLU A 376 -17.84 -19.79 3.12
C GLU A 376 -16.32 -19.94 3.25
N THR A 377 -15.59 -19.89 2.13
CA THR A 377 -14.11 -19.98 2.10
C THR A 377 -13.42 -18.62 2.11
N ARG A 378 -14.17 -17.52 2.15
CA ARG A 378 -13.64 -16.14 2.06
C ARG A 378 -12.52 -15.87 3.05
N GLU A 379 -12.77 -16.09 4.34
CA GLU A 379 -11.80 -15.78 5.39
C GLU A 379 -10.56 -16.68 5.27
N LEU A 380 -10.74 -17.96 4.94
CA LEU A 380 -9.64 -18.89 4.69
C LEU A 380 -8.73 -18.41 3.57
N ILE A 381 -9.30 -18.02 2.42
CA ILE A 381 -8.55 -17.56 1.27
C ILE A 381 -7.79 -16.27 1.60
N ARG A 382 -8.39 -15.34 2.35
CA ARG A 382 -7.70 -14.11 2.77
C ARG A 382 -6.53 -14.39 3.72
N VAL A 383 -6.70 -15.28 4.70
CA VAL A 383 -5.63 -15.63 5.64
C VAL A 383 -4.52 -16.43 4.96
N LYS A 384 -4.85 -17.35 4.05
CA LYS A 384 -3.86 -18.03 3.20
C LYS A 384 -3.07 -17.03 2.36
N LEU A 385 -3.76 -16.11 1.69
CA LEU A 385 -3.11 -15.07 0.89
C LEU A 385 -2.22 -14.17 1.76
N PHE A 386 -2.65 -13.80 2.96
CA PHE A 386 -1.81 -13.08 3.91
C PHE A 386 -0.51 -13.85 4.19
N ARG A 387 -0.61 -15.13 4.56
CA ARG A 387 0.56 -15.99 4.87
C ARG A 387 1.45 -16.30 3.68
N GLN A 388 0.96 -16.13 2.46
CA GLN A 388 1.74 -16.27 1.23
C GLN A 388 2.49 -14.98 0.88
N LEU A 389 1.98 -13.83 1.32
CA LEU A 389 2.55 -12.51 1.03
C LEU A 389 3.49 -11.99 2.14
N VAL A 390 3.39 -12.53 3.36
CA VAL A 390 4.27 -12.21 4.50
C VAL A 390 5.03 -13.42 4.97
#